data_AF-F6EW05-F1
#
_entry.id   AF-F6EW05-F1
#
_cell.length_a   1.000
_cell.length_b   1.000
_cell.length_c   1.000
_cell.angle_alpha   90.00
_cell.angle_beta   90.00
_cell.angle_gamma   90.00
#
_symmetry.space_group_name_H-M   'P 1'
#
loop_
_entity.id
_entity.type
_entity.pdbx_description
1 polymer ?
#
loop_
_entity_poly.entity_id
_entity_poly.type
_entity_poly.pdbx_seq_one_letter_code
_entity_poly.pdbx_strand_id
1 'polypeptide(L)'
;MVRTVKDHLYRKSVAIVLSMQVNLERIVAIWILAAAFACGLRLAFPATPYQDAPWTTGTGLLPYLLVVGAPVGSLLLGLKLFPAGRIHAQPAFRLAQVGRWRKVDCLKARDMSQFGLYGVMASLLVGIALNVPVRTLEFLGAIPALGSYSPPWFIGLYSVMLADVVILSSLYMFAFAMALRLAPLFPRFLVMVWGVDLLAQLGIARLVAGADNVPHAVDTALLDLLTGNVKKVLVSAAIWLPYLLLSERVNVTFRHRVSAH
;
A
#
# COMPACT_ATOMS: atom_id res chain seq x y z
N MET A 1 -12.62 20.06 28.64
CA MET A 1 -11.31 19.76 28.04
C MET A 1 -11.33 18.54 27.10
N VAL A 2 -11.77 17.35 27.56
CA VAL A 2 -11.82 16.12 26.72
C VAL A 2 -12.71 16.25 25.47
N ARG A 3 -13.89 16.88 25.57
CA ARG A 3 -14.78 17.12 24.40
C ARG A 3 -14.13 18.05 23.37
N THR A 4 -13.52 19.14 23.81
CA THR A 4 -12.82 20.11 22.95
C THR A 4 -11.66 19.47 22.19
N VAL A 5 -10.87 18.61 22.84
CA VAL A 5 -9.78 17.85 22.20
C VAL A 5 -10.33 16.85 21.19
N LYS A 6 -11.40 16.12 21.54
CA LYS A 6 -12.06 15.16 20.65
C LYS A 6 -12.61 15.84 19.38
N ASP A 7 -13.24 17.01 19.53
CA ASP A 7 -13.79 17.78 18.42
C ASP A 7 -12.69 18.37 17.53
N HIS A 8 -11.58 18.83 18.12
CA HIS A 8 -10.42 19.30 17.37
C HIS A 8 -9.77 18.17 16.55
N LEU A 9 -9.53 17.00 17.16
CA LEU A 9 -8.98 15.83 16.46
C LEU A 9 -9.92 15.31 15.37
N TYR A 10 -11.23 15.32 15.62
CA TYR A 10 -12.23 14.95 14.63
C TYR A 10 -12.18 15.89 13.42
N ARG A 11 -12.24 17.21 13.64
CA ARG A 11 -12.14 18.22 12.56
C ARG A 11 -10.85 18.09 11.77
N LYS A 12 -9.72 17.85 12.44
CA LYS A 12 -8.43 17.62 11.78
C LYS A 12 -8.45 16.36 10.90
N SER A 13 -9.01 15.27 11.39
CA SER A 13 -9.12 14.02 10.60
C SER A 13 -10.05 14.17 9.39
N VAL A 14 -11.14 14.93 9.54
CA VAL A 14 -12.05 15.29 8.43
C VAL A 14 -11.31 16.14 7.40
N ALA A 15 -10.61 17.17 7.84
CA ALA A 15 -9.81 18.03 6.96
C ALA A 15 -8.74 17.25 6.20
N ILE A 16 -8.06 16.28 6.84
CA ILE A 16 -7.06 15.43 6.17
C ILE A 16 -7.70 14.59 5.06
N VAL A 17 -8.79 13.88 5.36
CA VAL A 17 -9.46 13.01 4.38
C VAL A 17 -10.02 13.83 3.22
N LEU A 18 -10.68 14.95 3.51
CA LEU A 18 -11.22 15.84 2.47
C LEU A 18 -10.10 16.47 1.64
N SER A 19 -9.01 16.91 2.28
CA SER A 19 -7.84 17.43 1.57
C SER A 19 -7.22 16.37 0.67
N MET A 20 -7.13 15.12 1.12
CA MET A 20 -6.65 14.00 0.28
C MET A 20 -7.57 13.74 -0.91
N GLN A 21 -8.89 13.83 -0.73
CA GLN A 21 -9.85 13.65 -1.82
C GLN A 21 -9.78 14.78 -2.85
N VAL A 22 -9.72 16.03 -2.40
CA VAL A 22 -9.70 17.22 -3.26
C VAL A 22 -8.35 17.40 -3.95
N ASN A 23 -7.24 17.17 -3.22
CA ASN A 23 -5.89 17.34 -3.75
C ASN A 23 -5.28 16.04 -4.27
N LEU A 24 -6.08 15.00 -4.53
CA LEU A 24 -5.55 13.69 -4.93
C LEU A 24 -4.64 13.79 -6.16
N GLU A 25 -5.06 14.54 -7.18
CA GLU A 25 -4.28 14.78 -8.39
C GLU A 25 -2.93 15.46 -8.08
N ARG A 26 -2.92 16.45 -7.20
CA ARG A 26 -1.68 17.13 -6.78
C ARG A 26 -0.77 16.21 -5.98
N ILE A 27 -1.32 15.41 -5.07
CA ILE A 27 -0.56 14.43 -4.28
C ILE A 27 0.09 13.41 -5.22
N VAL A 28 -0.66 12.90 -6.20
CA VAL A 28 -0.17 11.97 -7.22
C VAL A 28 0.91 12.62 -8.08
N ALA A 29 0.71 13.87 -8.52
CA ALA A 29 1.70 14.60 -9.32
C ALA A 29 3.01 14.82 -8.55
N ILE A 30 2.92 15.26 -7.27
CA ILE A 30 4.09 15.41 -6.39
C ILE A 30 4.80 14.07 -6.22
N TRP A 31 4.05 12.99 -6.01
CA TRP A 31 4.61 11.65 -5.91
C TRP A 31 5.34 11.23 -7.18
N ILE A 32 4.72 11.40 -8.35
CA ILE A 32 5.33 11.07 -9.64
C ILE A 32 6.63 11.85 -9.83
N LEU A 33 6.64 13.15 -9.56
CA LEU A 33 7.83 13.99 -9.67
C LEU A 33 8.94 13.53 -8.72
N ALA A 34 8.61 13.28 -7.45
CA ALA A 34 9.58 12.84 -6.45
C ALA A 34 10.15 11.44 -6.77
N ALA A 35 9.29 10.50 -7.16
CA ALA A 35 9.70 9.15 -7.50
C ALA A 35 10.51 9.12 -8.81
N ALA A 36 10.08 9.85 -9.84
CA ALA A 36 10.83 9.98 -11.09
C ALA A 36 12.20 10.62 -10.86
N PHE A 37 12.29 11.64 -10.00
CA PHE A 37 13.56 12.24 -9.60
C PHE A 37 14.48 11.23 -8.88
N ALA A 38 13.95 10.48 -7.91
CA ALA A 38 14.71 9.45 -7.20
C ALA A 38 15.19 8.33 -8.13
N CYS A 39 14.34 7.88 -9.07
CA CYS A 39 14.73 6.93 -10.10
C CYS A 39 15.81 7.51 -11.04
N GLY A 40 15.67 8.78 -11.44
CA GLY A 40 16.65 9.48 -12.26
C GLY A 40 18.02 9.58 -11.58
N LEU A 41 18.06 9.92 -10.29
CA LEU A 41 19.29 9.87 -9.51
C LEU A 41 19.89 8.47 -9.48
N ARG A 42 19.07 7.42 -9.32
CA ARG A 42 19.57 6.05 -9.30
C ARG A 42 20.17 5.62 -10.64
N LEU A 43 19.58 6.07 -11.75
CA LEU A 43 20.08 5.84 -13.11
C LEU A 43 21.34 6.65 -13.43
N ALA A 44 21.48 7.85 -12.86
CA ALA A 44 22.64 8.72 -13.05
C ALA A 44 23.90 8.20 -12.34
N PHE A 45 23.73 7.43 -11.25
CA PHE A 45 24.82 6.85 -10.46
C PHE A 45 24.71 5.32 -10.38
N PRO A 46 24.87 4.59 -11.50
CA PRO A 46 24.75 3.14 -11.50
C PRO A 46 26.01 2.50 -10.89
N ALA A 47 25.81 1.40 -10.16
CA ALA A 47 26.92 0.65 -9.57
C ALA A 47 27.72 -0.16 -10.59
N THR A 48 27.13 -0.44 -11.75
CA THR A 48 27.78 -1.11 -12.88
C THR A 48 27.59 -0.27 -14.14
N PRO A 49 28.61 -0.21 -15.02
CA PRO A 49 28.51 0.58 -16.25
C PRO A 49 27.44 0.01 -17.18
N TYR A 50 26.74 0.90 -17.88
CA TYR A 50 25.87 0.54 -18.99
C TYR A 50 26.66 0.54 -20.30
N GLN A 51 26.36 -0.41 -21.20
CA GLN A 51 26.90 -0.40 -22.56
C GLN A 51 26.35 0.77 -23.38
N ASP A 52 25.05 1.03 -23.26
CA ASP A 52 24.33 2.12 -23.92
C ASP A 52 23.70 3.04 -22.87
N ALA A 53 23.13 4.17 -23.29
CA ALA A 53 22.42 5.01 -22.35
C ALA A 53 21.24 4.26 -21.68
N PRO A 54 21.06 4.36 -20.34
CA PRO A 54 20.04 3.57 -19.64
C PRO A 54 18.60 3.81 -20.14
N TRP A 55 18.32 4.98 -20.72
CA TRP A 55 17.02 5.32 -21.30
C TRP A 55 16.76 4.71 -22.69
N THR A 56 17.78 4.20 -23.38
CA THR A 56 17.62 3.56 -24.70
C THR A 56 17.37 2.05 -24.61
N THR A 57 17.57 1.46 -23.42
CA THR A 57 17.38 0.02 -23.21
C THR A 57 16.12 -0.25 -22.41
N GLY A 58 15.33 -1.23 -22.86
CA GLY A 58 14.12 -1.66 -22.13
C GLY A 58 14.45 -2.15 -20.73
N THR A 59 15.59 -2.82 -20.54
CA THR A 59 16.06 -3.31 -19.23
C THR A 59 16.49 -2.18 -18.29
N GLY A 60 16.97 -1.05 -18.83
CA GLY A 60 17.33 0.13 -18.05
C GLY A 60 16.12 0.96 -17.63
N LEU A 61 15.20 1.28 -18.55
CA LEU A 61 14.11 2.23 -18.29
C LEU A 61 12.85 1.59 -17.69
N LEU A 62 12.46 0.40 -18.17
CA LEU A 62 11.18 -0.23 -17.82
C LEU A 62 10.98 -0.45 -16.31
N PRO A 63 11.98 -0.94 -15.54
CA PRO A 63 11.81 -1.12 -14.10
C PRO A 63 11.36 0.15 -13.38
N TYR A 64 11.98 1.28 -13.70
CA TYR A 64 11.67 2.56 -13.05
C TYR A 64 10.33 3.12 -13.50
N LEU A 65 9.96 2.95 -14.78
CA LEU A 65 8.62 3.27 -15.25
C LEU A 65 7.55 2.44 -14.53
N LEU A 66 7.81 1.17 -14.25
CA LEU A 66 6.88 0.32 -13.50
C LEU A 66 6.78 0.74 -12.03
N VAL A 67 7.90 1.05 -11.37
CA VAL A 67 7.92 1.50 -9.97
C VAL A 67 7.08 2.77 -9.79
N VAL A 68 7.15 3.72 -10.72
CA VAL A 68 6.38 4.98 -10.65
C VAL A 68 4.96 4.79 -11.18
N GLY A 69 4.81 4.19 -12.35
CA GLY A 69 3.58 4.16 -13.11
C GLY A 69 2.57 3.12 -12.64
N ALA A 70 3.02 1.93 -12.22
CA ALA A 70 2.09 0.86 -11.85
C ALA A 70 1.22 1.20 -10.62
N PRO A 71 1.76 1.79 -9.53
CA PRO A 71 0.93 2.20 -8.40
C PRO A 71 -0.09 3.28 -8.77
N VAL A 72 0.29 4.22 -9.64
CA VAL A 72 -0.62 5.26 -10.15
C VAL A 72 -1.71 4.66 -11.03
N GLY A 73 -1.35 3.77 -11.96
CA GLY A 73 -2.31 3.05 -12.79
C GLY A 73 -3.31 2.25 -11.96
N SER A 74 -2.82 1.58 -10.90
CA SER A 74 -3.65 0.84 -9.95
C SER A 74 -4.60 1.75 -9.17
N LEU A 75 -4.12 2.92 -8.69
CA LEU A 75 -4.98 3.93 -8.07
C LEU A 75 -6.10 4.36 -9.03
N LEU A 76 -5.76 4.76 -10.26
CA LEU A 76 -6.72 5.24 -11.25
C LEU A 76 -7.73 4.15 -11.62
N LEU A 77 -7.27 2.91 -11.77
CA LEU A 77 -8.13 1.75 -11.99
C LEU A 77 -9.11 1.56 -10.83
N GLY A 78 -8.64 1.62 -9.58
CA GLY A 78 -9.49 1.54 -8.39
C GLY A 78 -10.54 2.66 -8.34
N LEU A 79 -10.14 3.90 -8.63
CA LEU A 79 -11.06 5.05 -8.66
C LEU A 79 -12.12 4.93 -9.77
N LYS A 80 -11.78 4.29 -10.90
CA LYS A 80 -12.70 4.03 -12.01
C LYS A 80 -13.66 2.88 -11.70
N LEU A 81 -13.17 1.80 -11.09
CA LEU A 81 -13.97 0.63 -10.70
C LEU A 81 -14.94 0.93 -9.55
N PHE A 82 -14.55 1.84 -8.65
CA PHE A 82 -15.35 2.26 -7.51
C PHE A 82 -15.71 3.76 -7.62
N PRO A 83 -16.69 4.13 -8.46
CA PRO A 83 -17.07 5.53 -8.62
C PRO A 83 -17.72 6.10 -7.35
N ALA A 84 -17.51 7.41 -7.12
CA ALA A 84 -18.08 8.11 -5.97
C ALA A 84 -19.61 8.07 -5.97
N GLY A 85 -20.21 7.97 -4.78
CA GLY A 85 -21.65 8.12 -4.57
C GLY A 85 -22.50 6.89 -4.93
N ARG A 86 -21.96 5.89 -5.63
CA ARG A 86 -22.71 4.65 -5.93
C ARG A 86 -22.90 3.79 -4.69
N ILE A 87 -24.03 3.09 -4.65
CA ILE A 87 -24.33 2.09 -3.63
C ILE A 87 -23.70 0.78 -4.09
N HIS A 88 -22.73 0.27 -3.32
CA HIS A 88 -22.07 -0.99 -3.62
C HIS A 88 -22.80 -2.16 -2.94
N ALA A 89 -22.95 -3.27 -3.67
CA ALA A 89 -23.51 -4.49 -3.11
C ALA A 89 -22.61 -5.03 -1.98
N GLN A 90 -23.25 -5.54 -0.93
CA GLN A 90 -22.54 -6.17 0.18
C GLN A 90 -22.07 -7.58 -0.23
N PRO A 91 -20.83 -7.97 0.07
CA PRO A 91 -20.31 -9.28 -0.28
C PRO A 91 -21.02 -10.42 0.49
N ALA A 92 -21.21 -11.56 -0.17
CA ALA A 92 -21.96 -12.71 0.35
C ALA A 92 -21.31 -13.35 1.60
N PHE A 93 -20.01 -13.66 1.52
CA PHE A 93 -19.24 -14.19 2.65
C PHE A 93 -18.98 -13.10 3.69
N ARG A 94 -18.86 -13.41 4.99
CA ARG A 94 -18.72 -12.41 6.07
C ARG A 94 -17.47 -12.69 6.91
N LEU A 95 -16.48 -11.79 6.83
CA LEU A 95 -15.19 -11.90 7.54
C LEU A 95 -15.27 -11.64 9.05
N ALA A 96 -16.19 -10.79 9.50
CA ALA A 96 -16.43 -10.55 10.92
C ALA A 96 -17.80 -11.10 11.32
N GLN A 97 -17.79 -12.22 12.02
CA GLN A 97 -18.94 -12.80 12.72
C GLN A 97 -18.88 -12.55 14.23
N VAL A 98 -17.75 -12.07 14.73
CA VAL A 98 -17.51 -11.84 16.16
C VAL A 98 -18.28 -10.59 16.61
N GLY A 99 -19.18 -10.75 17.57
CA GLY A 99 -20.02 -9.69 18.15
C GLY A 99 -21.50 -9.78 17.74
N ARG A 100 -22.38 -9.14 18.53
CA ARG A 100 -23.82 -9.04 18.22
C ARG A 100 -24.05 -7.86 17.30
N TRP A 101 -24.24 -8.11 16.00
CA TRP A 101 -24.39 -7.06 14.98
C TRP A 101 -25.76 -7.11 14.32
N ARG A 102 -26.46 -5.97 14.28
CA ARG A 102 -27.70 -5.79 13.52
C ARG A 102 -27.40 -5.14 12.17
N LYS A 103 -28.00 -5.67 11.10
CA LYS A 103 -27.94 -5.06 9.77
C LYS A 103 -28.72 -3.74 9.75
N VAL A 104 -28.19 -2.78 9.01
CA VAL A 104 -28.81 -1.48 8.80
C VAL A 104 -28.83 -1.21 7.29
N ASP A 105 -29.87 -0.53 6.82
CA ASP A 105 -29.94 -0.09 5.44
C ASP A 105 -28.84 0.94 5.12
N CYS A 106 -28.42 1.04 3.85
CA CYS A 106 -27.35 1.93 3.40
C CYS A 106 -27.64 3.40 3.73
N LEU A 107 -28.89 3.84 3.54
CA LEU A 107 -29.31 5.22 3.84
C LEU A 107 -29.18 5.50 5.33
N LYS A 108 -29.74 4.63 6.17
CA LYS A 108 -29.66 4.76 7.63
C LYS A 108 -28.22 4.65 8.16
N ALA A 109 -27.35 3.89 7.50
CA ALA A 109 -25.93 3.85 7.84
C ALA A 109 -25.23 5.18 7.52
N ARG A 110 -25.60 5.87 6.42
CA ARG A 110 -25.02 7.17 6.04
C ARG A 110 -25.42 8.32 6.98
N ASP A 111 -26.62 8.24 7.54
CA ASP A 111 -27.11 9.24 8.50
C ASP A 111 -26.46 9.11 9.90
N MET A 112 -25.70 8.04 10.14
CA MET A 112 -25.02 7.83 11.41
C MET A 112 -23.73 8.63 11.50
N SER A 113 -23.50 9.27 12.65
CA SER A 113 -22.27 10.04 12.96
C SER A 113 -20.96 9.24 12.86
N GLN A 114 -21.07 7.91 12.90
CA GLN A 114 -19.95 6.98 12.80
C GLN A 114 -19.58 6.65 11.34
N PHE A 115 -20.36 7.07 10.35
CA PHE A 115 -20.07 6.81 8.94
C PHE A 115 -18.90 7.65 8.42
N GLY A 116 -18.01 7.04 7.63
CA GLY A 116 -16.93 7.72 6.92
C GLY A 116 -15.51 7.44 7.46
N LEU A 117 -14.51 7.98 6.75
CA LEU A 117 -13.07 7.66 6.91
C LEU A 117 -12.35 8.45 8.00
N TYR A 118 -13.07 9.01 8.97
CA TYR A 118 -12.51 9.94 9.95
C TYR A 118 -11.95 9.24 11.20
N GLY A 119 -11.24 10.00 12.03
CA GLY A 119 -10.58 9.50 13.24
C GLY A 119 -9.46 8.50 12.92
N VAL A 120 -9.44 7.36 13.61
CA VAL A 120 -8.43 6.30 13.48
C VAL A 120 -8.40 5.70 12.06
N MET A 121 -9.51 5.75 11.32
CA MET A 121 -9.52 5.32 9.91
C MET A 121 -8.69 6.25 9.01
N ALA A 122 -8.61 7.54 9.34
CA ALA A 122 -7.83 8.50 8.55
C ALA A 122 -6.32 8.19 8.66
N SER A 123 -5.84 7.81 9.84
CA SER A 123 -4.44 7.39 10.01
C SER A 123 -4.14 6.07 9.31
N LEU A 124 -5.09 5.13 9.24
CA LEU A 124 -4.94 3.93 8.40
C LEU A 124 -4.80 4.32 6.92
N LEU A 125 -5.66 5.21 6.43
CA LEU A 125 -5.65 5.67 5.04
C LEU A 125 -4.31 6.35 4.69
N VAL A 126 -3.82 7.21 5.57
CA VAL A 126 -2.49 7.83 5.45
C VAL A 126 -1.40 6.77 5.48
N GLY A 127 -1.48 5.79 6.39
CA GLY A 127 -0.50 4.70 6.49
C GLY A 127 -0.41 3.86 5.21
N ILE A 128 -1.56 3.55 4.59
CA ILE A 128 -1.60 2.84 3.30
C ILE A 128 -0.95 3.69 2.20
N ALA A 129 -1.27 4.99 2.13
CA ALA A 129 -0.68 5.89 1.15
C ALA A 129 0.84 6.04 1.32
N LEU A 130 1.33 6.09 2.58
CA LEU A 130 2.75 6.19 2.90
C LEU A 130 3.52 4.88 2.70
N ASN A 131 2.84 3.73 2.60
CA ASN A 131 3.51 2.46 2.33
C ASN A 131 4.27 2.49 1.00
N VAL A 132 3.69 3.13 -0.01
CA VAL A 132 4.23 3.21 -1.38
C VAL A 132 5.54 4.01 -1.47
N PRO A 133 5.62 5.26 -0.99
CA PRO A 133 6.88 6.01 -1.01
C PRO A 133 7.95 5.34 -0.16
N VAL A 134 7.60 4.83 1.03
CA VAL A 134 8.58 4.13 1.88
C VAL A 134 9.14 2.91 1.17
N ARG A 135 8.29 2.04 0.63
CA ARG A 135 8.72 0.82 -0.08
C ARG A 135 9.56 1.14 -1.32
N THR A 136 9.19 2.19 -2.05
CA THR A 136 9.96 2.67 -3.21
C THR A 136 11.36 3.14 -2.80
N LEU A 137 11.47 3.92 -1.73
CA LEU A 137 12.75 4.38 -1.22
C LEU A 137 13.60 3.22 -0.68
N GLU A 138 12.99 2.21 -0.08
CA GLU A 138 13.70 1.00 0.35
C GLU A 138 14.26 0.22 -0.83
N PHE A 139 13.47 0.02 -1.88
CA PHE A 139 13.95 -0.60 -3.10
C PHE A 139 15.10 0.20 -3.73
N LEU A 140 14.92 1.51 -3.92
CA LEU A 140 15.93 2.38 -4.51
C LEU A 140 17.21 2.49 -3.67
N GLY A 141 17.08 2.46 -2.34
CA GLY A 141 18.21 2.51 -1.41
C GLY A 141 18.97 1.19 -1.34
N ALA A 142 18.25 0.06 -1.29
CA ALA A 142 18.84 -1.26 -1.10
C ALA A 142 19.40 -1.88 -2.38
N ILE A 143 18.75 -1.67 -3.52
CA ILE A 143 19.09 -2.36 -4.77
C ILE A 143 19.74 -1.38 -5.76
N PRO A 144 21.00 -1.61 -6.17
CA PRO A 144 21.67 -0.83 -7.21
C PRO A 144 20.94 -0.88 -8.55
N ALA A 145 21.21 0.11 -9.41
CA ALA A 145 20.73 0.06 -10.78
C ALA A 145 21.34 -1.15 -11.52
N LEU A 146 20.51 -1.88 -12.27
CA LEU A 146 20.93 -3.03 -13.04
C LEU A 146 21.67 -2.56 -14.31
N GLY A 147 22.99 -2.74 -14.36
CA GLY A 147 23.80 -2.45 -15.55
C GLY A 147 24.00 -3.67 -16.44
N SER A 148 24.58 -3.45 -17.63
CA SER A 148 24.73 -4.46 -18.69
C SER A 148 25.59 -5.68 -18.31
N TYR A 149 26.43 -5.56 -17.28
CA TYR A 149 27.41 -6.57 -16.86
C TYR A 149 27.10 -7.16 -15.48
N SER A 150 25.82 -7.19 -15.11
CA SER A 150 25.37 -7.67 -13.79
C SER A 150 25.52 -9.19 -13.66
N PRO A 151 25.98 -9.71 -12.51
CA PRO A 151 26.06 -11.16 -12.30
C PRO A 151 24.66 -11.79 -12.21
N PRO A 152 24.50 -13.09 -12.55
CA PRO A 152 23.20 -13.75 -12.62
C PRO A 152 22.40 -13.69 -11.30
N TRP A 153 23.07 -13.86 -10.16
CA TRP A 153 22.43 -13.77 -8.84
C TRP A 153 21.81 -12.38 -8.61
N PHE A 154 22.46 -11.32 -9.11
CA PHE A 154 21.98 -9.95 -8.95
C PHE A 154 20.80 -9.66 -9.87
N ILE A 155 20.80 -10.18 -11.10
CA ILE A 155 19.65 -10.10 -12.01
C ILE A 155 18.42 -10.76 -11.38
N GLY A 156 18.60 -11.95 -10.79
CA GLY A 156 17.53 -12.67 -10.08
C GLY A 156 17.00 -11.87 -8.89
N LEU A 157 17.89 -11.43 -8.01
CA LEU A 157 17.53 -10.62 -6.83
C LEU A 157 16.81 -9.32 -7.23
N TYR A 158 17.36 -8.59 -8.20
CA TYR A 158 16.78 -7.35 -8.72
C TYR A 158 15.36 -7.59 -9.23
N SER A 159 15.15 -8.64 -10.02
CA SER A 159 13.85 -8.96 -10.62
C SER A 159 12.79 -9.27 -9.56
N VAL A 160 13.14 -10.04 -8.54
CA VAL A 160 12.23 -10.41 -7.45
C VAL A 160 11.91 -9.19 -6.57
N MET A 161 12.92 -8.39 -6.23
CA MET A 161 12.74 -7.15 -5.46
C MET A 161 11.93 -6.09 -6.24
N LEU A 162 12.13 -6.00 -7.56
CA LEU A 162 11.33 -5.16 -8.44
C LEU A 162 9.88 -5.62 -8.46
N ALA A 163 9.64 -6.92 -8.58
CA ALA A 163 8.29 -7.47 -8.54
C ALA A 163 7.61 -7.16 -7.20
N ASP A 164 8.32 -7.30 -6.07
CA ASP A 164 7.81 -6.95 -4.73
C ASP A 164 7.34 -5.49 -4.66
N VAL A 165 8.21 -4.53 -5.00
CA VAL A 165 7.86 -3.11 -4.94
C VAL A 165 6.71 -2.76 -5.89
N VAL A 166 6.75 -3.24 -7.13
CA VAL A 166 5.73 -2.92 -8.14
C VAL A 166 4.38 -3.51 -7.76
N ILE A 167 4.34 -4.80 -7.40
CA ILE A 167 3.09 -5.51 -7.10
C ILE A 167 2.50 -4.97 -5.80
N LEU A 168 3.27 -4.89 -4.72
CA LEU A 168 2.73 -4.49 -3.43
C LEU A 168 2.36 -3.00 -3.40
N SER A 169 3.17 -2.10 -3.98
CA SER A 169 2.76 -0.71 -4.10
C SER A 169 1.49 -0.54 -4.92
N SER A 170 1.31 -1.34 -5.98
CA SER A 170 0.06 -1.36 -6.76
C SER A 170 -1.13 -1.86 -5.95
N LEU A 171 -0.97 -2.94 -5.18
CA LEU A 171 -2.02 -3.47 -4.33
C LEU A 171 -2.38 -2.49 -3.20
N TYR A 172 -1.41 -1.85 -2.54
CA TYR A 172 -1.70 -0.84 -1.52
C TYR A 172 -2.40 0.39 -2.12
N MET A 173 -2.02 0.86 -3.30
CA MET A 173 -2.73 1.96 -3.98
C MET A 173 -4.15 1.59 -4.39
N PHE A 174 -4.38 0.34 -4.79
CA PHE A 174 -5.72 -0.16 -5.05
C PHE A 174 -6.56 -0.18 -3.77
N ALA A 175 -5.98 -0.67 -2.67
CA ALA A 175 -6.62 -0.67 -1.35
C ALA A 175 -6.95 0.76 -0.88
N PHE A 176 -6.05 1.71 -1.11
CA PHE A 176 -6.28 3.12 -0.85
C PHE A 176 -7.47 3.66 -1.65
N ALA A 177 -7.53 3.38 -2.96
CA ALA A 177 -8.66 3.79 -3.80
C ALA A 177 -9.99 3.20 -3.29
N MET A 178 -10.00 1.92 -2.94
CA MET A 178 -11.17 1.25 -2.36
C MET A 178 -11.61 1.90 -1.05
N ALA A 179 -10.66 2.21 -0.16
CA ALA A 179 -10.94 2.89 1.10
C ALA A 179 -11.54 4.28 0.84
N LEU A 180 -10.90 5.08 -0.02
CA LEU A 180 -11.32 6.44 -0.38
C LEU A 180 -12.75 6.48 -0.92
N ARG A 181 -13.15 5.41 -1.63
CA ARG A 181 -14.47 5.23 -2.24
C ARG A 181 -15.46 4.48 -1.36
N LEU A 182 -15.09 4.20 -0.10
CA LEU A 182 -15.92 3.49 0.88
C LEU A 182 -16.37 2.10 0.39
N ALA A 183 -15.57 1.44 -0.45
CA ALA A 183 -15.92 0.16 -1.04
C ALA A 183 -16.01 -0.93 0.05
N PRO A 184 -17.13 -1.66 0.19
CA PRO A 184 -17.34 -2.68 1.23
C PRO A 184 -16.26 -3.78 1.30
N LEU A 185 -15.59 -4.03 0.17
CA LEU A 185 -14.54 -5.03 0.04
C LEU A 185 -13.18 -4.57 0.63
N PHE A 186 -12.99 -3.27 0.89
CA PHE A 186 -11.70 -2.71 1.33
C PHE A 186 -11.06 -3.46 2.51
N PRO A 187 -11.75 -3.70 3.64
CA PRO A 187 -11.11 -4.37 4.78
C PRO A 187 -10.59 -5.77 4.46
N ARG A 188 -11.25 -6.47 3.52
CA ARG A 188 -10.87 -7.83 3.11
C ARG A 188 -9.68 -7.80 2.18
N PHE A 189 -9.74 -6.87 1.24
CA PHE A 189 -8.69 -6.65 0.29
C PHE A 189 -7.39 -6.29 1.03
N LEU A 190 -7.44 -5.40 2.02
CA LEU A 190 -6.26 -5.05 2.81
C LEU A 190 -5.66 -6.24 3.57
N VAL A 191 -6.49 -7.12 4.15
CA VAL A 191 -6.01 -8.36 4.79
C VAL A 191 -5.35 -9.28 3.76
N MET A 192 -5.92 -9.41 2.56
CA MET A 192 -5.30 -10.15 1.46
C MET A 192 -3.96 -9.54 1.07
N VAL A 193 -3.86 -8.21 0.96
CA VAL A 193 -2.60 -7.52 0.67
C VAL A 193 -1.53 -7.84 1.72
N TRP A 194 -1.85 -7.80 3.02
CA TRP A 194 -0.89 -8.21 4.06
C TRP A 194 -0.46 -9.68 3.92
N GLY A 195 -1.40 -10.58 3.56
CA GLY A 195 -1.08 -11.98 3.30
C GLY A 195 -0.13 -12.15 2.11
N VAL A 196 -0.39 -11.46 1.00
CA VAL A 196 0.49 -11.45 -0.18
C VAL A 196 1.86 -10.85 0.16
N ASP A 197 1.89 -9.79 0.95
CA ASP A 197 3.14 -9.14 1.41
C ASP A 197 4.01 -10.13 2.20
N LEU A 198 3.44 -10.82 3.19
CA LEU A 198 4.16 -11.85 3.96
C LEU A 198 4.63 -13.02 3.08
N LEU A 199 3.77 -13.51 2.19
CA LEU A 199 4.13 -14.60 1.28
C LEU A 199 5.22 -14.18 0.30
N ALA A 200 5.18 -12.94 -0.20
CA ALA A 200 6.23 -12.38 -1.03
C ALA A 200 7.56 -12.38 -0.26
N GLN A 201 7.63 -11.78 0.93
CA GLN A 201 8.88 -11.73 1.72
C GLN A 201 9.47 -13.13 1.99
N LEU A 202 8.64 -14.12 2.31
CA LEU A 202 9.07 -15.51 2.48
C LEU A 202 9.56 -16.15 1.17
N GLY A 203 8.90 -15.83 0.06
CA GLY A 203 9.31 -16.23 -1.28
C GLY A 203 10.68 -15.69 -1.66
N ILE A 204 10.92 -14.38 -1.43
CA ILE A 204 12.23 -13.75 -1.68
C ILE A 204 13.32 -14.43 -0.85
N ALA A 205 13.07 -14.65 0.45
CA ALA A 205 14.03 -15.30 1.33
C ALA A 205 14.43 -16.69 0.82
N ARG A 206 13.46 -17.51 0.38
CA ARG A 206 13.72 -18.84 -0.17
C ARG A 206 14.47 -18.80 -1.49
N LEU A 207 14.13 -17.88 -2.37
CA LEU A 207 14.79 -17.74 -3.67
C LEU A 207 16.26 -17.34 -3.50
N VAL A 208 16.55 -16.45 -2.55
CA VAL A 208 17.93 -16.00 -2.33
C VAL A 208 18.76 -17.03 -1.57
N ALA A 209 18.17 -17.75 -0.62
CA ALA A 209 18.84 -18.87 0.04
C ALA A 209 19.22 -20.00 -0.93
N GLY A 210 18.52 -20.12 -2.06
CA GLY A 210 18.82 -21.09 -3.12
C GLY A 210 19.71 -20.56 -4.24
N ALA A 211 20.15 -19.30 -4.18
CA ALA A 211 21.00 -18.70 -5.22
C ALA A 211 22.48 -18.98 -4.94
N ASP A 212 23.16 -19.61 -5.90
CA ASP A 212 24.60 -19.87 -5.79
C ASP A 212 25.41 -18.57 -5.90
N ASN A 213 26.53 -18.51 -5.18
CA ASN A 213 27.54 -17.43 -5.27
C ASN A 213 27.05 -16.02 -4.89
N VAL A 214 26.03 -15.90 -4.02
CA VAL A 214 25.67 -14.62 -3.41
C VAL A 214 26.75 -14.20 -2.41
N PRO A 215 27.33 -13.00 -2.50
CA PRO A 215 28.31 -12.53 -1.52
C PRO A 215 27.69 -12.47 -0.11
N HIS A 216 28.43 -12.92 0.91
CA HIS A 216 27.91 -13.00 2.28
C HIS A 216 27.39 -11.64 2.81
N ALA A 217 28.02 -10.53 2.42
CA ALA A 217 27.57 -9.19 2.78
C ALA A 217 26.20 -8.80 2.18
N VAL A 218 25.83 -9.39 1.03
CA VAL A 218 24.52 -9.17 0.41
C VAL A 218 23.46 -10.01 1.12
N ASP A 219 23.80 -11.24 1.52
CA ASP A 219 22.91 -12.14 2.24
C ASP A 219 22.50 -11.55 3.60
N THR A 220 23.46 -11.04 4.38
CA THR A 220 23.17 -10.38 5.67
C THR A 220 22.32 -9.12 5.50
N ALA A 221 22.65 -8.26 4.53
CA ALA A 221 21.88 -7.05 4.25
C ALA A 221 20.44 -7.36 3.79
N LEU A 222 20.25 -8.42 2.99
CA LEU A 222 18.94 -8.85 2.56
C LEU A 222 18.13 -9.43 3.72
N LEU A 223 18.74 -10.24 4.59
CA LEU A 223 18.07 -10.78 5.76
C LEU A 223 17.53 -9.67 6.66
N ASP A 224 18.33 -8.61 6.89
CA ASP A 224 17.91 -7.44 7.67
C ASP A 224 16.74 -6.70 7.00
N LEU A 225 16.80 -6.50 5.68
CA LEU A 225 15.74 -5.86 4.91
C LEU A 225 14.43 -6.68 4.97
N LEU A 226 14.49 -7.98 4.70
CA LEU A 226 13.32 -8.86 4.71
C LEU A 226 12.72 -8.97 6.11
N THR A 227 13.56 -9.08 7.14
CA THR A 227 13.13 -9.07 8.54
C THR A 227 12.44 -7.74 8.89
N GLY A 228 12.99 -6.62 8.42
CA GLY A 228 12.37 -5.30 8.56
C GLY A 228 10.99 -5.23 7.91
N ASN A 229 10.85 -5.72 6.68
CA ASN A 229 9.58 -5.74 5.95
C ASN A 229 8.54 -6.61 6.65
N VAL A 230 8.91 -7.83 7.06
CA VAL A 230 8.02 -8.73 7.81
C VAL A 230 7.55 -8.07 9.10
N LYS A 231 8.46 -7.46 9.87
CA LYS A 231 8.11 -6.73 11.10
C LYS A 231 7.13 -5.60 10.83
N LYS A 232 7.32 -4.79 9.79
CA LYS A 232 6.40 -3.71 9.42
C LYS A 232 5.00 -4.22 9.13
N VAL A 233 4.89 -5.30 8.34
CA VAL A 233 3.60 -5.90 7.99
C VAL A 233 2.91 -6.46 9.24
N LEU A 234 3.64 -7.18 10.09
CA LEU A 234 3.09 -7.76 11.32
C LEU A 234 2.65 -6.67 12.31
N VAL A 235 3.43 -5.61 12.49
CA VAL A 235 3.06 -4.47 13.34
C VAL A 235 1.81 -3.77 12.79
N SER A 236 1.78 -3.51 11.47
CA SER A 236 0.60 -2.96 10.80
C SER A 236 -0.63 -3.85 11.02
N ALA A 237 -0.51 -5.16 10.75
CA ALA A 237 -1.61 -6.11 10.94
C ALA A 237 -2.06 -6.18 12.41
N ALA A 238 -1.14 -6.21 13.37
CA ALA A 238 -1.45 -6.27 14.80
C ALA A 238 -2.23 -5.03 15.27
N ILE A 239 -1.89 -3.84 14.76
CA ILE A 239 -2.58 -2.59 15.10
C ILE A 239 -3.94 -2.52 14.40
N TRP A 240 -4.00 -2.83 13.11
CA TRP A 240 -5.15 -2.52 12.28
C TRP A 240 -6.18 -3.64 12.18
N LEU A 241 -5.78 -4.91 12.29
CA LEU A 241 -6.70 -6.05 12.20
C LEU A 241 -7.78 -6.00 13.30
N PRO A 242 -7.46 -5.78 14.59
CA PRO A 242 -8.49 -5.65 15.62
C PRO A 242 -9.44 -4.49 15.34
N TYR A 243 -8.90 -3.36 14.88
CA TYR A 243 -9.70 -2.19 14.49
C TYR A 243 -10.64 -2.50 13.33
N LEU A 244 -10.15 -3.15 12.26
CA LEU A 244 -10.96 -3.54 11.10
C LEU A 244 -12.03 -4.57 11.44
N LEU A 245 -11.80 -5.44 12.42
CA LEU A 245 -12.76 -6.46 12.82
C LEU A 245 -13.84 -5.89 13.74
N LEU A 246 -13.43 -5.15 14.77
CA LEU A 246 -14.29 -4.82 15.93
C LEU A 246 -14.84 -3.39 15.89
N SER A 247 -14.23 -2.46 15.16
CA SER A 247 -14.66 -1.05 15.20
C SER A 247 -16.07 -0.86 14.68
N GLU A 248 -16.93 -0.19 15.46
CA GLU A 248 -18.27 0.22 15.02
C GLU A 248 -18.20 1.08 13.75
N ARG A 249 -17.24 2.00 13.66
CA ARG A 249 -17.04 2.86 12.47
C ARG A 249 -16.78 2.03 11.22
N VAL A 250 -15.94 1.02 11.30
CA VAL A 250 -15.65 0.12 10.16
C VAL A 250 -16.91 -0.67 9.79
N ASN A 251 -17.64 -1.18 10.79
CA ASN A 251 -18.85 -1.96 10.59
C ASN A 251 -19.99 -1.12 9.98
N VAL A 252 -20.19 0.12 10.43
CA VAL A 252 -21.16 1.06 9.88
C VAL A 252 -20.77 1.45 8.45
N THR A 253 -19.51 1.86 8.25
CA THR A 253 -19.04 2.42 6.97
C THR A 253 -18.97 1.38 5.85
N PHE A 254 -18.35 0.23 6.12
CA PHE A 254 -18.07 -0.75 5.07
C PHE A 254 -19.04 -1.93 5.06
N ARG A 255 -19.71 -2.23 6.19
CA ARG A 255 -20.52 -3.44 6.34
C ARG A 255 -22.01 -3.15 6.60
N HIS A 256 -22.38 -1.88 6.75
CA HIS A 256 -23.72 -1.40 7.09
C HIS A 256 -24.32 -2.14 8.30
N ARG A 257 -23.57 -2.18 9.40
CA ARG A 257 -23.99 -2.85 10.65
C ARG A 257 -23.72 -1.99 11.87
N VAL A 258 -24.55 -2.17 12.88
CA VAL A 258 -24.42 -1.56 14.21
C VAL A 258 -24.47 -2.62 15.29
N SER A 259 -23.93 -2.31 16.48
CA SER A 259 -24.04 -3.17 17.65
C SER A 259 -25.52 -3.40 17.97
N ALA A 260 -25.90 -4.67 18.18
CA ALA A 260 -27.19 -5.05 18.71
C ALA A 260 -27.08 -5.05 20.23
N HIS A 261 -27.50 -3.94 20.85
CA HIS A 261 -27.77 -3.89 22.28
C HIS A 261 -29.03 -4.69 22.61
#